data_AF-A0A933GV63-F1
#
_entry.id   AF-A0A933GV63-F1
#
_cell.length_a   1.000
_cell.length_b   1.000
_cell.length_c   1.000
_cell.angle_alpha   90.00
_cell.angle_beta   90.00
_cell.angle_gamma   90.00
#
_symmetry.space_group_name_H-M   'P 1'
#
loop_
_entity.id
_entity.type
_entity.pdbx_description
1 polymer ?
#
loop_
_entity_poly.entity_id
_entity_poly.type
_entity_poly.pdbx_seq_one_letter_code
_entity_poly.pdbx_strand_id
1 'polypeptide(L)'
;MSPLPPGEEPPDLEREKRAGREHMEEIARGADRIASLILFDDLPDVDLSIEIERLRERAEELFPGTGWLFEILYEARFRRLREQWGRRQEGE
;
A
#
# COMPACT_ATOMS: atom_id res chain seq x y z
N MET A 1 -27.42 2.64 29.82
CA MET A 1 -27.30 1.71 28.68
C MET A 1 -27.26 0.30 29.25
N SER A 2 -28.08 -0.63 28.74
CA SER A 2 -27.97 -2.05 29.10
C SER A 2 -26.70 -2.64 28.47
N PRO A 3 -25.99 -3.54 29.15
CA PRO A 3 -24.83 -4.23 28.57
C PRO A 3 -25.28 -5.17 27.44
N LEU A 4 -24.44 -5.28 26.40
CA LEU A 4 -24.62 -6.23 25.29
C LEU A 4 -24.52 -7.68 25.78
N PRO A 5 -25.25 -8.63 25.15
CA PRO A 5 -25.13 -10.04 25.48
C PRO A 5 -23.72 -10.58 25.15
N PRO A 6 -23.23 -11.59 25.89
CA PRO A 6 -21.90 -12.14 25.68
C PRO A 6 -21.78 -12.80 24.28
N GLY A 7 -20.83 -12.33 23.49
CA GLY A 7 -20.55 -12.83 22.14
C GLY A 7 -21.02 -11.92 20.99
N GLU A 8 -21.76 -10.85 21.27
CA GLU A 8 -22.09 -9.82 20.29
C GLU A 8 -21.04 -8.70 20.36
N GLU A 9 -20.23 -8.56 19.30
CA GLU A 9 -19.37 -7.39 19.15
C GLU A 9 -20.23 -6.14 18.95
N PRO A 10 -19.93 -5.01 19.61
CA PRO A 10 -20.65 -3.77 19.37
C PRO A 10 -20.62 -3.44 17.86
N PRO A 11 -21.76 -3.00 17.29
CA PRO A 11 -21.92 -2.80 15.84
C PRO A 11 -20.91 -1.82 15.24
N ASP A 12 -20.29 -0.97 16.07
CA ASP A 12 -19.24 -0.04 15.68
C ASP A 12 -17.91 -0.76 15.38
N LEU A 13 -17.58 -1.85 16.09
CA LEU A 13 -16.35 -2.63 15.82
C LEU A 13 -16.39 -3.34 14.46
N GLU A 14 -17.53 -3.92 14.08
CA GLU A 14 -17.66 -4.57 12.77
C GLU A 14 -17.60 -3.56 11.61
N ARG A 15 -18.10 -2.34 11.83
CA ARG A 15 -17.95 -1.23 10.88
C ARG A 15 -16.50 -0.80 10.76
N GLU A 16 -15.80 -0.62 11.87
CA GLU A 16 -14.38 -0.29 11.90
C GLU A 16 -13.52 -1.36 11.23
N LYS A 17 -13.76 -2.64 11.52
CA LYS A 17 -13.08 -3.77 10.87
C LYS A 17 -13.32 -3.80 9.36
N ARG A 18 -14.56 -3.53 8.92
CA ARG A 18 -14.89 -3.46 7.50
C ARG A 18 -14.17 -2.31 6.81
N ALA A 19 -14.23 -1.10 7.38
CA ALA A 19 -13.51 0.06 6.85
C ALA A 19 -11.99 -0.20 6.79
N GLY A 20 -11.43 -0.83 7.82
CA GLY A 20 -10.04 -1.25 7.84
C GLY A 20 -9.68 -2.20 6.69
N ARG A 21 -10.54 -3.20 6.40
CA ARG A 21 -10.34 -4.11 5.26
C ARG A 21 -10.40 -3.37 3.91
N GLU A 22 -11.35 -2.47 3.74
CA GLU A 22 -11.48 -1.66 2.52
C GLU A 22 -10.24 -0.78 2.28
N HIS A 23 -9.73 -0.15 3.35
CA HIS A 23 -8.48 0.61 3.30
C HIS A 23 -7.28 -0.28 2.96
N MET A 24 -7.19 -1.48 3.55
CA MET A 24 -6.11 -2.44 3.22
C MET A 24 -6.17 -2.86 1.74
N GLU A 25 -7.35 -3.14 1.21
CA GLU A 25 -7.55 -3.48 -0.20
C GLU A 25 -7.20 -2.32 -1.15
N GLU A 26 -7.42 -1.08 -0.73
CA GLU A 26 -7.02 0.11 -1.48
C GLU A 26 -5.49 0.21 -1.58
N ILE A 27 -4.78 0.08 -0.46
CA ILE A 27 -3.32 0.10 -0.44
C ILE A 27 -2.73 -1.07 -1.23
N ALA A 28 -3.30 -2.27 -1.10
CA ALA A 28 -2.86 -3.43 -1.86
C ALA A 28 -2.98 -3.22 -3.37
N ARG A 29 -4.12 -2.68 -3.84
CA ARG A 29 -4.32 -2.36 -5.25
C ARG A 29 -3.34 -1.30 -5.76
N GLY A 30 -3.05 -0.28 -4.95
CA GLY A 30 -2.04 0.72 -5.29
C GLY A 30 -0.65 0.11 -5.43
N ALA A 31 -0.27 -0.76 -4.48
CA ALA A 31 1.02 -1.43 -4.52
C ALA A 31 1.18 -2.38 -5.73
N ASP A 32 0.12 -3.09 -6.11
CA ASP A 32 0.13 -3.97 -7.27
C ASP A 32 0.18 -3.19 -8.60
N ARG A 33 -0.41 -1.99 -8.65
CA ARG A 33 -0.20 -1.08 -9.79
C ARG A 33 1.27 -0.66 -9.90
N ILE A 34 1.90 -0.24 -8.82
CA ILE A 34 3.33 0.13 -8.82
C ILE A 34 4.21 -1.06 -9.21
N ALA A 35 3.94 -2.25 -8.69
CA ALA A 35 4.65 -3.46 -9.11
C ALA A 35 4.49 -3.72 -10.62
N SER A 36 3.29 -3.50 -11.17
CA SER A 36 3.04 -3.64 -12.60
C SER A 36 3.80 -2.59 -13.43
N LEU A 37 3.85 -1.33 -12.96
CA LEU A 37 4.64 -0.27 -13.60
C LEU A 37 6.14 -0.64 -13.63
N ILE A 38 6.68 -1.18 -12.53
CA ILE A 38 8.09 -1.62 -12.46
C ILE A 38 8.38 -2.75 -13.46
N LEU A 39 7.44 -3.68 -13.63
CA LEU A 39 7.68 -4.91 -14.39
C LEU A 39 7.41 -4.77 -15.89
N PHE A 40 6.43 -3.95 -16.26
CA PHE A 40 5.87 -3.97 -17.61
C PHE A 40 5.90 -2.63 -18.33
N ASP A 41 6.06 -1.52 -17.60
CA ASP A 41 6.08 -0.17 -18.17
C ASP A 41 7.51 0.35 -18.29
N ASP A 42 7.74 1.26 -19.24
CA ASP A 42 9.00 1.99 -19.40
C ASP A 42 8.90 3.35 -18.69
N LEU A 43 8.14 3.39 -17.58
CA LEU A 43 7.89 4.60 -16.80
C LEU A 43 9.22 5.14 -16.24
N PRO A 44 9.53 6.44 -16.42
CA PRO A 44 10.73 7.04 -15.86
C PRO A 44 10.82 6.86 -14.34
N ASP A 45 12.04 6.68 -13.83
CA ASP A 45 12.30 6.52 -12.39
C ASP A 45 11.67 7.63 -11.53
N VAL A 46 11.68 8.87 -12.03
CA VAL A 46 11.08 10.02 -11.34
C VAL A 46 9.57 9.87 -11.20
N ASP A 47 8.89 9.40 -12.25
CA ASP A 47 7.44 9.22 -12.24
C ASP A 47 7.04 8.04 -11.35
N LEU A 48 7.85 6.97 -11.34
CA LEU A 48 7.66 5.86 -10.43
C LEU A 48 7.83 6.29 -8.96
N SER A 49 8.82 7.12 -8.65
CA SER A 49 8.99 7.70 -7.31
C SER A 49 7.80 8.54 -6.88
N ILE A 50 7.18 9.28 -7.80
CA ILE A 50 5.95 10.04 -7.52
C ILE A 50 4.79 9.09 -7.19
N GLU A 51 4.61 7.99 -7.93
CA GLU A 51 3.56 7.01 -7.65
C GLU A 51 3.75 6.30 -6.29
N ILE A 52 4.99 5.98 -5.92
CA ILE A 52 5.34 5.44 -4.60
C ILE A 52 5.01 6.43 -3.49
N GLU A 53 5.38 7.71 -3.68
CA GLU A 53 5.12 8.75 -2.69
C GLU A 53 3.61 9.00 -2.51
N ARG A 54 2.84 9.03 -3.59
CA ARG A 54 1.37 9.12 -3.53
C ARG A 54 0.76 7.96 -2.74
N LEU A 55 1.26 6.74 -2.93
CA LEU A 55 0.78 5.58 -2.18
C LEU A 55 1.16 5.69 -0.69
N ARG A 56 2.34 6.23 -0.37
CA ARG A 56 2.79 6.49 1.00
C ARG A 56 1.90 7.52 1.70
N GLU A 57 1.65 8.65 1.06
CA GLU A 57 0.74 9.69 1.56
C GLU A 57 -0.66 9.10 1.81
N ARG A 58 -1.17 8.31 0.86
CA ARG A 58 -2.47 7.67 1.02
C ARG A 58 -2.52 6.66 2.16
N ALA A 59 -1.45 5.90 2.38
CA ALA A 59 -1.35 4.98 3.51
C ALA A 59 -1.35 5.73 4.85
N GLU A 60 -0.66 6.88 4.94
CA GLU A 60 -0.64 7.71 6.15
C GLU A 60 -2.01 8.36 6.42
N GLU A 61 -2.75 8.77 5.39
CA GLU A 61 -4.13 9.25 5.54
C GLU A 61 -5.08 8.17 6.10
N LEU A 62 -4.97 6.94 5.59
CA LEU A 62 -5.84 5.83 5.96
C LEU A 62 -5.44 5.16 7.28
N PHE A 63 -4.15 5.16 7.58
CA PHE A 63 -3.54 4.54 8.76
C PHE A 63 -2.48 5.46 9.38
N PRO A 64 -2.90 6.53 10.09
CA PRO A 64 -1.97 7.50 10.66
C PRO A 64 -0.93 6.86 11.60
N GLY A 65 0.32 7.30 11.49
CA GLY A 65 1.45 6.81 12.28
C GLY A 65 2.07 5.50 11.77
N THR A 66 1.68 5.02 10.59
CA THR A 66 2.19 3.77 10.00
C THR A 66 3.16 3.98 8.83
N GLY A 67 3.51 5.22 8.49
CA GLY A 67 4.46 5.53 7.41
C GLY A 67 5.79 4.76 7.49
N TRP A 68 6.38 4.59 8.68
CA TRP A 68 7.60 3.79 8.86
C TRP A 68 7.43 2.32 8.45
N LEU A 69 6.24 1.74 8.66
CA LEU A 69 5.94 0.37 8.29
C LEU A 69 5.76 0.27 6.78
N PHE A 70 5.16 1.29 6.17
CA PHE A 70 5.06 1.40 4.72
C PHE A 70 6.45 1.39 4.07
N GLU A 71 7.38 2.22 4.57
CA GLU A 71 8.77 2.27 4.09
C GLU A 71 9.43 0.89 4.14
N ILE A 72 9.36 0.21 5.29
CA ILE A 72 9.95 -1.13 5.46
C ILE A 72 9.37 -2.16 4.49
N LEU A 73 8.05 -2.17 4.30
CA LEU A 73 7.39 -3.20 3.52
C LEU A 73 7.49 -2.94 2.02
N TYR A 74 7.16 -1.71 1.60
CA TYR A 74 6.96 -1.39 0.19
C TYR A 74 8.23 -0.88 -0.48
N GLU A 75 9.07 -0.07 0.17
CA GLU A 75 10.35 0.31 -0.46
C GLU A 75 11.23 -0.92 -0.68
N ALA A 76 11.33 -1.80 0.32
CA ALA A 76 12.11 -3.03 0.19
C ALA A 76 11.53 -3.95 -0.91
N ARG A 77 10.20 -4.02 -1.06
CA ARG A 77 9.55 -4.79 -2.12
C ARG A 77 9.86 -4.20 -3.50
N PHE A 78 9.61 -2.91 -3.69
CA PHE A 78 9.78 -2.25 -4.98
C PHE A 78 11.26 -2.18 -5.39
N ARG A 79 12.17 -1.94 -4.45
CA ARG A 79 13.61 -2.02 -4.70
C ARG A 79 14.00 -3.41 -5.21
N ARG A 80 13.57 -4.48 -4.54
CA ARG A 80 13.83 -5.86 -5.01
C ARG A 80 13.26 -6.11 -6.40
N LEU A 81 12.02 -5.67 -6.65
CA LEU A 81 11.40 -5.81 -7.97
C LEU A 81 12.24 -5.14 -9.06
N ARG A 82 12.72 -3.92 -8.80
CA ARG A 82 13.60 -3.18 -9.72
C ARG A 82 14.95 -3.86 -9.91
N GLU A 83 15.59 -4.33 -8.83
CA GLU A 83 16.88 -5.02 -8.90
C GLU A 83 16.80 -6.34 -9.70
N GLN A 84 15.67 -7.05 -9.60
CA GLN A 84 15.49 -8.37 -10.20
C GLN A 84 14.92 -8.32 -11.63
N TRP A 85 14.04 -7.36 -11.92
CA TRP A 85 13.29 -7.30 -13.18
C TRP A 85 13.19 -5.91 -13.81
N GLY A 86 13.56 -4.86 -13.08
CA GLY A 86 13.62 -3.53 -13.66
C GLY A 86 14.59 -3.58 -14.83
N ARG A 87 14.07 -3.40 -16.05
CA ARG A 87 14.89 -3.43 -17.25
C ARG A 87 15.98 -2.39 -17.04
N ARG A 88 17.22 -2.84 -16.82
CA ARG A 88 18.39 -1.99 -16.92
C ARG A 88 18.28 -1.37 -18.30
N GLN A 89 18.12 -0.06 -18.40
CA GLN A 89 18.35 0.62 -19.67
C GLN A 89 19.84 0.44 -19.96
N GLU A 90 20.18 -0.70 -20.54
CA GLU A 90 21.43 -0.91 -21.24
C GLU A 90 21.31 -0.05 -22.49
N GLY A 91 21.79 1.19 -22.36
CA GLY A 91 22.04 2.03 -23.53
C GLY A 91 23.06 1.32 -24.41
N GLU A 92 22.61 0.95 -25.60
CA GLU A 92 23.45 0.90 -26.80
C GLU A 92 23.84 2.33 -27.22
#